data_AF-A0A9F5J1I0-F1
#
_entry.id   AF-A0A9F5J1I0-F1
#
_cell.length_a   1.000
_cell.length_b   1.000
_cell.length_c   1.000
_cell.angle_alpha   90.00
_cell.angle_beta   90.00
_cell.angle_gamma   90.00
#
_symmetry.space_group_name_H-M   'P 1'
#
loop_
_entity.id
_entity.type
_entity.pdbx_description
1 polymer ?
#
loop_
_entity_poly.entity_id
_entity_poly.type
_entity_poly.pdbx_seq_one_letter_code
_entity_poly.pdbx_strand_id
1 'polypeptide(L)'
;MLLAASKVLDQLKPVIGINTDPDRSEGHLCLPVRYTHSFPDALQKLYSGEFRWQWRQRIRLYLEGTGINPVPVDLHEQQLSQEQHSRAHVNGRFQDQRSQISEPHLLPVRSLNEVFIGESLSSRASYYEISVDDGPWEKQKSSGLNICTGTGSKAWSFNINKIANQAVEEILKIAKSYESLKLPLNKELIQKVTNGYNESLLYSPEEPKLFFSIREPISNRVFSSSRQRGFASK
;
A
#
# COMPACT_ATOMS: atom_id res chain seq x y z
N MET A 1 -13.93 1.44 7.99
CA MET A 1 -12.71 1.43 8.82
C MET A 1 -11.66 2.46 8.41
N LEU A 2 -11.21 2.52 7.15
CA LEU A 2 -10.20 3.50 6.73
C LEU A 2 -10.63 4.96 6.95
N LEU A 3 -11.89 5.29 6.65
CA LEU A 3 -12.45 6.61 6.92
C LEU A 3 -12.46 6.95 8.43
N ALA A 4 -12.82 6.00 9.29
CA ALA A 4 -12.74 6.21 10.74
C ALA A 4 -11.29 6.46 11.20
N ALA A 5 -10.34 5.67 10.68
CA ALA A 5 -8.91 5.84 10.97
C ALA A 5 -8.34 7.18 10.46
N SER A 6 -8.87 7.74 9.36
CA SER A 6 -8.42 9.04 8.86
C SER A 6 -8.77 10.20 9.80
N LYS A 7 -9.83 10.05 10.62
CA LYS A 7 -10.27 11.06 11.60
C LYS A 7 -9.63 10.90 12.99
N VAL A 8 -8.86 9.84 13.23
CA VAL A 8 -8.12 9.62 14.49
C VAL A 8 -6.68 10.08 14.30
N LEU A 9 -6.25 11.10 15.06
CA LEU A 9 -4.93 11.75 14.89
C LEU A 9 -3.97 11.48 16.05
N ASP A 10 -4.47 11.01 17.18
CA ASP A 10 -3.72 10.65 18.38
C ASP A 10 -3.97 9.18 18.77
N GLN A 11 -3.20 8.72 19.76
CA GLN A 11 -3.25 7.35 20.27
C GLN A 11 -4.31 7.14 21.37
N LEU A 12 -5.00 8.19 21.81
CA LEU A 12 -5.93 8.15 22.93
C LEU A 12 -7.34 7.75 22.50
N LYS A 13 -7.65 7.88 21.19
CA LYS A 13 -8.94 7.48 20.63
C LYS A 13 -8.85 6.11 19.94
N PRO A 14 -9.34 5.02 20.58
CA PRO A 14 -9.34 3.71 19.96
C PRO A 14 -10.37 3.63 18.83
N VAL A 15 -10.11 2.75 17.86
CA VAL A 15 -11.05 2.43 16.77
C VAL A 15 -11.36 0.95 16.81
N ILE A 16 -12.65 0.62 16.90
CA ILE A 16 -13.14 -0.76 16.85
C ILE A 16 -13.93 -0.93 15.56
N GLY A 17 -13.58 -1.93 14.78
CA GLY A 17 -14.29 -2.29 13.55
C GLY A 17 -15.15 -3.51 13.74
N ILE A 18 -16.42 -3.43 13.34
CA ILE A 18 -17.31 -4.58 13.27
C ILE A 18 -17.61 -4.82 11.79
N ASN A 19 -17.39 -6.04 11.32
CA ASN A 19 -17.75 -6.40 9.96
C ASN A 19 -19.25 -6.67 9.91
N THR A 20 -20.00 -5.92 9.10
CA THR A 20 -21.46 -6.04 8.98
C THR A 20 -21.89 -7.02 7.89
N ASP A 21 -20.97 -7.47 7.03
CA ASP A 21 -21.22 -8.42 5.94
C ASP A 21 -20.10 -9.49 5.92
N PRO A 22 -20.08 -10.39 6.94
CA PRO A 22 -19.00 -11.37 7.12
C PRO A 22 -19.01 -12.47 6.05
N ASP A 23 -20.17 -12.73 5.44
CA ASP A 23 -20.33 -13.78 4.43
C ASP A 23 -19.76 -13.34 3.07
N ARG A 24 -19.69 -12.03 2.82
CA ARG A 24 -19.22 -11.46 1.54
C ARG A 24 -17.91 -10.71 1.65
N SER A 25 -17.40 -10.47 2.86
CA SER A 25 -16.16 -9.73 3.07
C SER A 25 -15.37 -10.25 4.27
N GLU A 26 -14.05 -10.31 4.13
CA GLU A 26 -13.16 -10.78 5.21
C GLU A 26 -13.04 -9.76 6.36
N GLY A 27 -13.04 -8.47 6.04
CA GLY A 27 -12.96 -7.41 7.05
C GLY A 27 -11.66 -7.42 7.87
N HIS A 28 -10.48 -7.44 7.24
CA HIS A 28 -9.16 -7.51 7.90
C HIS A 28 -8.86 -6.46 8.99
N LEU A 29 -9.63 -5.36 9.04
CA LEU A 29 -9.51 -4.29 10.04
C LEU A 29 -10.56 -4.40 11.16
N CYS A 30 -11.46 -5.38 11.07
CA CYS A 30 -12.53 -5.59 12.02
C CYS A 30 -12.15 -6.67 13.04
N LEU A 31 -12.97 -6.78 14.08
CA LEU A 31 -12.92 -7.87 15.03
C LEU A 31 -13.03 -9.23 14.31
N PRO A 32 -12.45 -10.31 14.88
CA PRO A 32 -12.63 -11.66 14.36
C PRO A 32 -14.08 -11.97 14.02
N VAL A 33 -14.32 -12.60 12.87
CA VAL A 33 -15.66 -12.83 12.29
C VAL A 33 -16.67 -13.44 13.27
N ARG A 34 -16.22 -14.31 14.18
CA ARG A 34 -17.06 -14.89 15.25
C ARG A 34 -17.79 -13.84 16.10
N TYR A 35 -17.20 -12.66 16.28
CA TYR A 35 -17.77 -11.55 17.05
C TYR A 35 -18.78 -10.71 16.25
N THR A 36 -18.82 -10.85 14.93
CA THR A 36 -19.96 -10.35 14.15
C THR A 36 -21.21 -11.17 14.45
N HIS A 37 -21.10 -12.50 14.49
CA HIS A 37 -22.23 -13.38 14.77
C HIS A 37 -22.62 -13.42 16.25
N SER A 38 -21.68 -13.14 17.16
CA SER A 38 -21.89 -13.07 18.61
C SER A 38 -21.37 -11.74 19.17
N PHE A 39 -22.02 -10.65 18.77
CA PHE A 39 -21.63 -9.32 19.24
C PHE A 39 -21.79 -9.12 20.77
N PRO A 40 -22.80 -9.70 21.45
CA PRO A 40 -22.90 -9.60 22.92
C PRO A 40 -21.66 -10.13 23.65
N ASP A 41 -21.06 -11.23 23.20
CA ASP A 41 -19.80 -11.76 23.77
C ASP A 41 -18.65 -10.77 23.55
N ALA A 42 -18.56 -10.16 22.35
CA ALA A 42 -17.58 -9.12 22.06
C ALA A 42 -17.74 -7.91 22.99
N LEU A 43 -18.97 -7.44 23.22
CA LEU A 43 -19.26 -6.34 24.14
C LEU A 43 -18.88 -6.70 25.57
N GLN A 44 -19.23 -7.89 26.05
CA GLN A 44 -18.88 -8.33 27.39
C GLN A 44 -17.36 -8.32 27.60
N LYS A 45 -16.60 -8.83 26.62
CA LYS A 45 -15.13 -8.80 26.64
C LYS A 45 -14.56 -7.39 26.62
N LEU A 46 -15.16 -6.49 25.86
CA LEU A 46 -14.76 -5.07 25.86
C LEU A 46 -15.01 -4.42 27.22
N TYR A 47 -16.16 -4.69 27.85
CA TYR A 47 -16.48 -4.19 29.19
C TYR A 47 -15.59 -4.77 30.30
N SER A 48 -15.24 -6.06 30.22
CA SER A 48 -14.39 -6.73 31.20
C SER A 48 -12.90 -6.46 31.00
N GLY A 49 -12.51 -5.76 29.93
CA GLY A 49 -11.10 -5.53 29.60
C GLY A 49 -10.39 -6.74 29.00
N GLU A 50 -11.12 -7.78 28.58
CA GLU A 50 -10.61 -9.00 27.95
C GLU A 50 -10.28 -8.80 26.47
N PHE A 51 -9.38 -7.87 26.18
CA PHE A 51 -8.87 -7.62 24.84
C PHE A 51 -7.40 -7.25 24.88
N ARG A 52 -6.78 -7.22 23.70
CA ARG A 52 -5.43 -6.67 23.53
C ARG A 52 -5.47 -5.49 22.60
N TRP A 53 -4.63 -4.50 22.89
CA TRP A 53 -4.37 -3.41 21.97
C TRP A 53 -3.60 -3.93 20.76
N GLN A 54 -3.90 -3.36 19.59
CA GLN A 54 -3.13 -3.57 18.37
C GLN A 54 -2.68 -2.20 17.84
N TRP A 55 -1.40 -1.91 17.98
CA TRP A 55 -0.81 -0.61 17.67
C TRP A 55 -0.35 -0.55 16.22
N ARG A 56 -1.27 -0.14 15.34
CA ARG A 56 -1.02 -0.12 13.90
C ARG A 56 -0.14 1.07 13.49
N GLN A 57 0.94 0.79 12.76
CA GLN A 57 1.78 1.82 12.16
C GLN A 57 1.03 2.62 11.10
N ARG A 58 1.41 3.89 10.94
CA ARG A 58 0.87 4.80 9.93
C ARG A 58 1.98 5.58 9.25
N ILE A 59 1.82 5.84 7.95
CA ILE A 59 2.78 6.59 7.15
C ILE A 59 2.53 8.09 7.37
N ARG A 60 3.60 8.81 7.73
CA ARG A 60 3.66 10.28 7.72
C ARG A 60 4.38 10.74 6.45
N LEU A 61 3.92 11.85 5.87
CA LEU A 61 4.43 12.36 4.61
C LEU A 61 4.90 13.80 4.78
N TYR A 62 6.08 14.09 4.24
CA TYR A 62 6.61 15.44 4.10
C TYR A 62 6.65 15.78 2.61
N LEU A 63 6.23 16.98 2.23
CA LEU A 63 6.32 17.50 0.87
C LEU A 63 7.17 18.77 0.83
N GLU A 64 8.02 18.89 -0.19
CA GLU A 64 8.86 20.06 -0.42
C GLU A 64 8.95 20.32 -1.92
N GLY A 65 8.96 21.60 -2.32
CA GLY A 65 9.08 22.00 -3.72
C GLY A 65 8.05 23.05 -4.16
N THR A 66 7.95 23.20 -5.47
CA THR A 66 7.13 24.23 -6.11
C THR A 66 5.81 23.67 -6.63
N GLY A 67 4.74 24.47 -6.55
CA GLY A 67 3.43 24.07 -7.10
C GLY A 67 2.73 22.99 -6.28
N ILE A 68 3.10 22.87 -5.01
CA ILE A 68 2.49 21.94 -4.06
C ILE A 68 1.22 22.57 -3.51
N ASN A 69 0.13 21.82 -3.57
CA ASN A 69 -1.05 22.09 -2.77
C ASN A 69 -0.98 21.24 -1.49
N PRO A 70 -0.70 21.84 -0.32
CA PRO A 70 -0.58 21.10 0.94
C PRO A 70 -1.95 20.67 1.49
N VAL A 71 -3.06 21.21 0.96
CA VAL A 71 -4.41 20.89 1.43
C VAL A 71 -4.81 19.52 0.87
N PRO A 72 -4.98 18.49 1.73
CA PRO A 72 -5.40 17.18 1.26
C PRO A 72 -6.83 17.24 0.73
N VAL A 73 -7.08 16.47 -0.33
CA VAL A 73 -8.38 16.37 -0.97
C VAL A 73 -8.92 14.95 -0.79
N ASP A 74 -10.13 14.84 -0.26
CA ASP A 74 -10.80 13.53 -0.14
C ASP A 74 -11.46 13.17 -1.48
N LEU A 75 -10.83 12.27 -2.22
CA LEU A 75 -11.34 11.83 -3.53
C LEU A 75 -12.67 11.10 -3.43
N HIS A 76 -13.01 10.50 -2.27
CA HIS A 76 -14.29 9.81 -2.11
C HIS A 76 -15.47 10.79 -2.08
N GLU A 77 -15.29 11.94 -1.43
CA GLU A 77 -16.30 13.00 -1.36
C GLU A 77 -16.48 13.71 -2.71
N GLN A 78 -15.45 13.64 -3.56
CA GLN A 78 -15.43 14.46 -4.76
C GLN A 78 -16.01 13.82 -6.03
N GLN A 79 -16.36 12.51 -6.07
CA GLN A 79 -16.87 11.78 -7.24
C GLN A 79 -16.59 12.50 -8.58
N LEU A 80 -15.32 12.78 -8.85
CA LEU A 80 -14.98 13.74 -9.90
C LEU A 80 -15.28 13.05 -11.23
N SER A 81 -16.12 13.67 -12.05
CA SER A 81 -16.21 13.28 -13.45
C SER A 81 -14.83 13.43 -14.11
N GLN A 82 -14.56 12.70 -15.19
CA GLN A 82 -13.27 12.77 -15.90
C GLN A 82 -12.93 14.21 -16.36
N GLU A 83 -13.94 15.04 -16.61
CA GLU A 83 -13.78 16.47 -16.83
C GLU A 83 -13.34 17.24 -15.60
N GLN A 84 -13.84 16.90 -14.40
CA GLN A 84 -13.45 17.54 -13.15
C GLN A 84 -12.03 17.14 -12.72
N HIS A 85 -11.59 15.90 -13.00
CA HIS A 85 -10.17 15.53 -12.89
C HIS A 85 -9.29 16.39 -13.81
N SER A 86 -9.71 16.56 -15.06
CA SER A 86 -9.00 17.38 -16.04
C SER A 86 -9.01 18.87 -15.64
N ARG A 87 -10.14 19.40 -15.15
CA ARG A 87 -10.29 20.78 -14.69
C ARG A 87 -9.58 21.03 -13.35
N ALA A 88 -9.45 20.07 -12.44
CA ALA A 88 -8.59 20.22 -11.26
C ALA A 88 -7.11 20.37 -11.66
N HIS A 89 -6.68 19.66 -12.71
CA HIS A 89 -5.35 19.81 -13.30
C HIS A 89 -5.18 21.09 -14.15
N VAL A 90 -6.25 21.60 -14.78
CA VAL A 90 -6.21 22.76 -15.69
C VAL A 90 -6.54 24.08 -14.99
N ASN A 91 -7.53 24.15 -14.09
CA ASN A 91 -7.88 25.36 -13.33
C ASN A 91 -6.85 25.69 -12.25
N GLY A 92 -6.04 24.72 -11.80
CA GLY A 92 -4.85 24.99 -10.98
C GLY A 92 -3.73 25.74 -11.74
N ARG A 93 -3.86 25.95 -13.06
CA ARG A 93 -2.92 26.77 -13.84
C ARG A 93 -3.31 28.26 -13.91
N PHE A 94 -4.46 28.68 -13.37
CA PHE A 94 -4.96 30.05 -13.49
C PHE A 94 -5.34 30.72 -12.15
N GLN A 95 -4.58 30.43 -11.09
CA GLN A 95 -4.34 31.41 -10.02
C GLN A 95 -2.85 31.35 -9.66
N ASP A 96 -2.11 32.33 -10.18
CA ASP A 96 -0.72 32.64 -9.86
C ASP A 96 -0.57 33.05 -8.38
N GLN A 97 -0.68 32.08 -7.48
CA GLN A 97 -0.03 32.10 -6.18
C GLN A 97 0.68 30.76 -6.03
N ARG A 98 1.79 30.58 -6.74
CA ARG A 98 2.68 29.43 -6.54
C ARG A 98 3.27 29.54 -5.13
N SER A 99 2.65 28.89 -4.16
CA SER A 99 3.26 28.66 -2.86
C SER A 99 4.51 27.81 -3.07
N GLN A 100 5.67 28.41 -2.83
CA GLN A 100 6.92 27.68 -2.71
C GLN A 100 6.99 27.15 -1.28
N ILE A 101 7.07 25.83 -1.15
CA ILE A 101 7.34 25.18 0.12
C ILE A 101 8.84 24.89 0.13
N SER A 102 9.60 25.81 0.73
CA SER A 102 11.08 25.76 0.74
C SER A 102 11.65 24.81 1.79
N GLU A 103 10.81 24.25 2.68
CA GLU A 103 11.22 23.29 3.70
C GLU A 103 10.24 22.13 3.73
N PRO A 104 10.66 20.91 4.12
CA PRO A 104 9.78 19.75 4.25
C PRO A 104 8.52 20.04 5.08
N HIS A 105 7.37 20.14 4.41
CA HIS A 105 6.08 20.40 5.04
C HIS A 105 5.39 19.09 5.40
N LEU A 106 5.18 18.85 6.70
CA LEU A 106 4.43 17.70 7.19
C LEU A 106 2.95 17.81 6.82
N LEU A 107 2.43 16.83 6.07
CA LEU A 107 1.01 16.77 5.75
C LEU A 107 0.17 16.46 7.01
N PRO A 108 -1.04 17.05 7.14
CA PRO A 108 -1.90 16.84 8.31
C PRO A 108 -2.60 15.46 8.30
N VAL A 109 -2.39 14.67 7.25
CA VAL A 109 -2.97 13.33 7.07
C VAL A 109 -1.93 12.23 7.27
N ARG A 110 -2.40 11.06 7.68
CA ARG A 110 -1.56 9.86 7.85
C ARG A 110 -2.22 8.68 7.15
N SER A 111 -1.46 7.92 6.37
CA SER A 111 -2.01 6.71 5.74
C SER A 111 -1.94 5.52 6.69
N LEU A 112 -3.05 4.78 6.82
CA LEU A 112 -3.07 3.52 7.57
C LEU A 112 -2.58 2.35 6.72
N ASN A 113 -2.98 2.29 5.45
CA ASN A 113 -2.66 1.17 4.57
C ASN A 113 -1.44 1.48 3.71
N GLU A 114 -1.64 2.33 2.70
CA GLU A 114 -0.62 2.63 1.71
C GLU A 114 -0.66 4.08 1.22
N VAL A 115 0.46 4.52 0.68
CA VAL A 115 0.62 5.73 -0.11
C VAL A 115 0.97 5.29 -1.52
N PHE A 116 0.30 5.89 -2.51
CA PHE A 116 0.61 5.71 -3.91
C PHE A 116 1.09 7.04 -4.49
N ILE A 117 2.17 6.98 -5.25
CA ILE A 117 2.75 8.13 -5.95
C ILE A 117 2.86 7.76 -7.42
N GLY A 118 2.25 8.57 -8.28
CA GLY A 118 2.31 8.36 -9.72
C GLY A 118 1.68 9.50 -10.51
N GLU A 119 1.84 9.44 -11.82
CA GLU A 119 1.16 10.30 -12.78
C GLU A 119 -0.37 10.14 -12.67
N SER A 120 -1.10 11.24 -12.89
CA SER A 120 -2.56 11.23 -12.84
C SER A 120 -3.21 10.69 -14.12
N LEU A 121 -2.47 10.67 -15.23
CA LEU A 121 -2.93 10.14 -16.52
C LEU A 121 -2.33 8.76 -16.75
N SER A 122 -3.20 7.76 -16.93
CA SER A 122 -2.78 6.36 -17.13
C SER A 122 -1.93 6.11 -18.38
N SER A 123 -1.99 6.99 -19.38
CA SER A 123 -1.16 6.93 -20.59
C SER A 123 0.27 7.44 -20.39
N ARG A 124 0.58 8.00 -19.22
CA ARG A 124 1.89 8.57 -18.90
C ARG A 124 2.60 7.73 -17.86
N ALA A 125 3.86 7.40 -18.14
CA ALA A 125 4.76 6.84 -17.15
C ALA A 125 5.22 7.94 -16.19
N SER A 126 5.35 7.59 -14.91
CA SER A 126 5.94 8.42 -13.88
C SER A 126 7.46 8.40 -14.00
N TYR A 127 8.08 9.58 -13.93
CA TYR A 127 9.54 9.76 -13.93
C TYR A 127 9.94 10.35 -12.59
N TYR A 128 10.79 9.66 -11.84
CA TYR A 128 11.22 10.09 -10.51
C TYR A 128 12.56 9.48 -10.15
N GLU A 129 13.18 10.03 -9.11
CA GLU A 129 14.31 9.41 -8.43
C GLU A 129 13.85 8.93 -7.06
N ILE A 130 14.35 7.77 -6.63
CA ILE A 130 14.02 7.19 -5.32
C ILE A 130 15.30 6.86 -4.57
N SER A 131 15.33 7.19 -3.29
CA SER A 131 16.30 6.72 -2.31
C SER A 131 15.54 6.03 -1.17
N VAL A 132 16.09 4.94 -0.65
CA VAL A 132 15.52 4.15 0.44
C VAL A 132 16.55 4.05 1.55
N ASP A 133 16.14 4.33 2.79
CA ASP A 133 16.99 4.30 3.99
C ASP A 133 18.30 5.11 3.84
N ASP A 134 18.22 6.29 3.21
CA ASP A 134 19.35 7.16 2.82
C ASP A 134 20.37 6.50 1.88
N GLY A 135 19.94 5.48 1.13
CA GLY A 135 20.73 4.81 0.10
C GLY A 135 20.94 5.67 -1.15
N PRO A 136 21.62 5.12 -2.17
CA PRO A 136 21.84 5.83 -3.43
C PRO A 136 20.52 6.14 -4.14
N TRP A 137 20.48 7.27 -4.84
CA TRP A 137 19.36 7.66 -5.68
C TRP A 137 19.32 6.83 -6.96
N GLU A 138 18.15 6.26 -7.27
CA GLU A 138 17.91 5.51 -8.50
C GLU A 138 16.87 6.20 -9.38
N LYS A 139 17.20 6.40 -10.65
CA LYS A 139 16.27 6.89 -11.66
C LYS A 139 15.26 5.82 -12.02
N GLN A 140 13.98 6.14 -11.90
CA GLN A 140 12.88 5.25 -12.18
C GLN A 140 11.95 5.82 -13.24
N LYS A 141 11.50 4.92 -14.12
CA LYS A 141 10.40 5.15 -15.05
C LYS A 141 9.43 3.98 -14.89
N SER A 142 8.21 4.26 -14.43
CA SER A 142 7.26 3.20 -14.04
C SER A 142 5.82 3.71 -14.02
N SER A 143 4.85 2.84 -13.75
CA SER A 143 3.46 3.24 -13.52
C SER A 143 3.25 3.91 -12.16
N GLY A 144 4.26 3.93 -11.28
CA GLY A 144 4.22 4.60 -9.99
C GLY A 144 4.91 3.79 -8.88
N LEU A 145 4.85 4.34 -7.68
CA LEU A 145 5.42 3.79 -6.45
C LEU A 145 4.30 3.53 -5.44
N ASN A 146 4.22 2.30 -4.94
CA ASN A 146 3.36 1.95 -3.81
C ASN A 146 4.23 1.76 -2.56
N ILE A 147 3.80 2.32 -1.45
CA ILE A 147 4.46 2.18 -0.14
C ILE A 147 3.37 1.82 0.86
N CYS A 148 3.48 0.69 1.56
CA CYS A 148 2.47 0.24 2.50
C CYS A 148 3.04 -0.02 3.90
N THR A 149 2.16 -0.02 4.90
CA THR A 149 2.40 -0.52 6.27
C THR A 149 2.05 -2.00 6.37
N GLY A 150 2.34 -2.63 7.51
CA GLY A 150 1.91 -4.02 7.76
C GLY A 150 0.38 -4.18 7.72
N THR A 151 -0.37 -3.10 7.97
CA THR A 151 -1.83 -3.10 7.76
C THR A 151 -2.17 -3.13 6.27
N GLY A 152 -1.49 -2.32 5.45
CA GLY A 152 -1.67 -2.29 3.99
C GLY A 152 -1.16 -3.54 3.27
N SER A 153 -0.30 -4.35 3.91
CA SER A 153 0.22 -5.60 3.37
C SER A 153 -0.84 -6.64 3.02
N LYS A 154 -2.08 -6.49 3.55
CA LYS A 154 -3.24 -7.34 3.23
C LYS A 154 -4.27 -6.67 2.29
N ALA A 155 -3.96 -5.45 1.83
CA ALA A 155 -4.89 -4.62 1.06
C ALA A 155 -4.47 -4.56 -0.43
N TRP A 156 -4.46 -3.36 -1.02
CA TRP A 156 -4.10 -3.20 -2.44
C TRP A 156 -2.66 -3.63 -2.70
N SER A 157 -1.73 -3.31 -1.79
CA SER A 157 -0.31 -3.68 -1.91
C SER A 157 -0.10 -5.20 -2.07
N PHE A 158 -0.87 -6.02 -1.36
CA PHE A 158 -0.86 -7.48 -1.53
C PHE A 158 -1.23 -7.87 -2.96
N ASN A 159 -2.34 -7.33 -3.45
CA ASN A 159 -2.94 -7.76 -4.70
C ASN A 159 -2.11 -7.40 -5.93
N ILE A 160 -1.34 -6.31 -5.87
CA ILE A 160 -0.44 -5.92 -6.97
C ILE A 160 0.91 -6.64 -6.90
N ASN A 161 1.27 -7.27 -5.78
CA ASN A 161 2.56 -7.94 -5.60
C ASN A 161 2.48 -9.48 -5.55
N LYS A 162 1.30 -10.04 -5.27
CA LYS A 162 1.07 -11.49 -5.19
C LYS A 162 1.33 -12.17 -6.54
N ILE A 163 1.76 -13.42 -6.47
CA ILE A 163 1.95 -14.27 -7.65
C ILE A 163 0.82 -15.30 -7.74
N ALA A 164 0.42 -15.64 -8.96
CA ALA A 164 -0.53 -16.70 -9.24
C ALA A 164 0.19 -18.04 -9.44
N ASN A 165 -0.51 -19.14 -9.16
CA ASN A 165 0.00 -20.50 -9.39
C ASN A 165 0.50 -20.71 -10.82
N GLN A 166 -0.18 -20.12 -11.81
CA GLN A 166 0.23 -20.20 -13.22
C GLN A 166 1.65 -19.63 -13.44
N ALA A 167 1.93 -18.44 -12.92
CA ALA A 167 3.24 -17.81 -13.11
C ALA A 167 4.37 -18.62 -12.41
N VAL A 168 4.09 -19.18 -11.23
CA VAL A 168 5.03 -20.08 -10.54
C VAL A 168 5.29 -21.35 -11.37
N GLU A 169 4.23 -21.96 -11.92
CA GLU A 169 4.36 -23.15 -12.76
C GLU A 169 5.19 -22.87 -14.02
N GLU A 170 4.95 -21.75 -14.70
CA GLU A 170 5.70 -21.32 -15.88
C GLU A 170 7.19 -21.14 -15.57
N ILE A 171 7.53 -20.43 -14.48
CA ILE A 171 8.91 -20.24 -14.04
C ILE A 171 9.59 -21.57 -13.71
N LEU A 172 8.93 -22.45 -12.95
CA LEU A 172 9.50 -23.74 -12.55
C LEU A 172 9.69 -24.69 -13.74
N LYS A 173 8.83 -24.63 -14.76
CA LYS A 173 9.01 -25.36 -16.02
C LYS A 173 10.26 -24.90 -16.77
N ILE A 174 10.49 -23.59 -16.84
CA ILE A 174 11.70 -23.01 -17.46
C ILE A 174 12.94 -23.41 -16.66
N ALA A 175 12.93 -23.30 -15.33
CA ALA A 175 14.07 -23.69 -14.49
C ALA A 175 14.47 -25.16 -14.70
N LYS A 176 13.48 -26.05 -14.85
CA LYS A 176 13.69 -27.47 -15.14
C LYS A 176 14.34 -27.73 -16.51
N SER A 177 14.25 -26.81 -17.48
CA SER A 177 14.91 -26.99 -18.78
C SER A 177 16.39 -26.60 -18.77
N TYR A 178 16.83 -25.76 -17.83
CA TYR A 178 18.22 -25.27 -17.76
C TYR A 178 19.10 -26.07 -16.80
N GLU A 179 18.53 -26.64 -15.74
CA GLU A 179 19.28 -27.45 -14.79
C GLU A 179 18.81 -28.90 -14.74
N SER A 180 19.67 -29.76 -14.20
CA SER A 180 19.29 -31.09 -13.69
C SER A 180 18.43 -31.00 -12.41
N LEU A 181 17.52 -30.02 -12.34
CA LEU A 181 16.59 -29.83 -11.23
C LEU A 181 15.64 -31.03 -11.17
N LYS A 182 15.95 -31.97 -10.27
CA LYS A 182 15.08 -33.11 -9.94
C LYS A 182 13.92 -32.65 -9.03
N LEU A 183 13.16 -31.66 -9.50
CA LEU A 183 11.94 -31.23 -8.83
C LEU A 183 10.72 -31.96 -9.43
N PRO A 184 9.91 -32.67 -8.62
CA PRO A 184 8.63 -33.15 -9.07
C PRO A 184 7.69 -31.94 -9.23
N LEU A 185 7.49 -31.50 -10.48
CA LEU A 185 6.53 -30.45 -10.82
C LEU A 185 5.11 -30.98 -10.62
N ASN A 186 4.62 -30.88 -9.40
CA ASN A 186 3.26 -31.26 -9.02
C ASN A 186 2.51 -30.05 -8.47
N LYS A 187 1.17 -30.15 -8.42
CA LYS A 187 0.29 -29.07 -7.96
C LYS A 187 0.59 -28.64 -6.52
N GLU A 188 1.02 -29.57 -5.67
CA GLU A 188 1.34 -29.31 -4.28
C GLU A 188 2.56 -28.39 -4.14
N LEU A 189 3.64 -28.66 -4.88
CA LEU A 189 4.84 -27.83 -4.89
C LEU A 189 4.51 -26.42 -5.40
N ILE A 190 3.77 -26.32 -6.51
CA ILE A 190 3.35 -25.03 -7.06
C ILE A 190 2.57 -24.24 -6.01
N GLN A 191 1.59 -24.87 -5.37
CA GLN A 191 0.79 -24.21 -4.33
C GLN A 191 1.63 -23.77 -3.13
N LYS A 192 2.56 -24.62 -2.66
CA LYS A 192 3.46 -24.29 -1.55
C LYS A 192 4.37 -23.11 -1.86
N VAL A 193 4.96 -23.08 -3.07
CA VAL A 193 5.82 -21.97 -3.50
C VAL A 193 5.02 -20.68 -3.65
N THR A 194 3.83 -20.75 -4.28
CA THR A 194 2.92 -19.60 -4.39
C THR A 194 2.53 -19.05 -3.02
N ASN A 195 2.12 -19.93 -2.09
CA ASN A 195 1.73 -19.54 -0.74
C ASN A 195 2.92 -18.93 0.01
N GLY A 196 4.08 -19.60 0.02
CA GLY A 196 5.26 -19.10 0.72
C GLY A 196 5.72 -17.73 0.19
N TYR A 197 5.67 -17.52 -1.12
CA TYR A 197 5.95 -16.21 -1.70
C TYR A 197 4.90 -15.17 -1.28
N ASN A 198 3.60 -15.48 -1.39
CA ASN A 198 2.54 -14.52 -1.06
C ASN A 198 2.52 -14.18 0.44
N GLU A 199 2.77 -15.16 1.31
CA GLU A 199 2.92 -14.98 2.76
C GLU A 199 4.13 -14.09 3.09
N SER A 200 5.22 -14.14 2.29
CA SER A 200 6.38 -13.27 2.49
C SER A 200 6.10 -11.77 2.25
N LEU A 201 4.97 -11.45 1.59
CA LEU A 201 4.52 -10.06 1.40
C LEU A 201 3.80 -9.53 2.65
N LEU A 202 3.35 -10.42 3.54
CA LEU A 202 2.62 -10.08 4.76
C LEU A 202 3.58 -9.83 5.91
N TYR A 203 3.30 -8.81 6.70
CA TYR A 203 4.05 -8.52 7.92
C TYR A 203 3.17 -7.86 8.97
N SER A 204 3.62 -7.83 10.22
CA SER A 204 2.81 -7.35 11.33
C SER A 204 2.44 -5.88 11.14
N PRO A 205 1.19 -5.49 11.41
CA PRO A 205 0.79 -4.09 11.37
C PRO A 205 1.48 -3.24 12.45
N GLU A 206 2.12 -3.86 13.44
CA GLU A 206 2.84 -3.19 14.51
C GLU A 206 4.34 -2.98 14.20
N GLU A 207 4.87 -3.65 13.17
CA GLU A 207 6.29 -3.52 12.79
C GLU A 207 6.58 -2.14 12.17
N PRO A 208 7.58 -1.40 12.69
CA PRO A 208 7.94 -0.06 12.22
C PRO A 208 8.80 -0.13 10.94
N LYS A 209 8.27 -0.76 9.91
CA LYS A 209 8.89 -0.85 8.59
C LYS A 209 7.85 -0.58 7.50
N LEU A 210 8.33 -0.16 6.35
CA LEU A 210 7.52 0.10 5.16
C LEU A 210 7.90 -0.90 4.08
N PHE A 211 6.91 -1.40 3.36
CA PHE A 211 7.14 -2.18 2.15
C PHE A 211 6.90 -1.28 0.94
N PHE A 212 7.91 -1.12 0.10
CA PHE A 212 7.79 -0.37 -1.15
C PHE A 212 7.78 -1.32 -2.35
N SER A 213 7.02 -0.98 -3.38
CA SER A 213 7.02 -1.68 -4.66
C SER A 213 6.84 -0.69 -5.83
N ILE A 214 7.76 -0.77 -6.79
CA ILE A 214 7.73 -0.03 -8.06
C ILE A 214 6.82 -0.80 -9.03
N ARG A 215 5.76 -0.14 -9.52
CA ARG A 215 4.76 -0.76 -10.38
C ARG A 215 5.19 -0.73 -11.83
N GLU A 216 5.38 -1.91 -12.44
CA GLU A 216 5.70 -2.05 -13.88
C GLU A 216 6.92 -1.18 -14.31
N PRO A 217 8.11 -1.41 -13.73
CA PRO A 217 9.31 -0.64 -14.07
C PRO A 217 9.69 -0.84 -15.54
N ILE A 218 9.99 0.26 -16.24
CA ILE A 218 10.51 0.26 -17.61
C ILE A 218 12.04 0.21 -17.54
N SER A 219 12.62 -0.91 -17.98
CA SER A 219 14.08 -1.09 -18.03
C SER A 219 14.61 -0.89 -19.45
N ASN A 220 15.59 0.01 -19.60
CA ASN A 220 16.30 0.29 -20.85
C ASN A 220 17.73 0.81 -20.55
N ARG A 221 18.44 1.38 -21.55
CA ARG A 221 19.81 1.90 -21.35
C ARG A 221 19.91 3.04 -20.33
N VAL A 222 18.83 3.76 -20.06
CA VAL A 222 18.79 4.95 -19.19
C VAL A 222 18.14 4.64 -17.83
N PHE A 223 17.15 3.75 -17.81
CA PHE A 223 16.42 3.37 -16.61
C PHE A 223 16.70 1.90 -16.29
N SER A 224 17.20 1.63 -15.09
CA SER A 224 17.37 0.28 -14.56
C SER A 224 16.91 0.27 -13.12
N SER A 225 15.99 -0.64 -12.78
CA SER A 225 15.59 -0.86 -11.39
C SER A 225 16.44 -1.99 -10.82
N SER A 226 17.31 -1.67 -9.86
CA SER A 226 18.11 -2.71 -9.18
C SER A 226 17.19 -3.61 -8.33
N ARG A 227 16.12 -3.01 -7.80
CA ARG A 227 15.19 -3.65 -6.89
C ARG A 227 13.78 -3.11 -7.08
N GLN A 228 12.91 -3.94 -7.64
CA GLN A 228 11.51 -3.58 -7.86
C GLN A 228 10.71 -3.41 -6.56
N ARG A 229 11.12 -4.04 -5.46
CA ARG A 229 10.45 -3.97 -4.17
C ARG A 229 11.36 -4.32 -3.01
N GLY A 230 11.03 -3.83 -1.82
CA GLY A 230 11.79 -4.14 -0.62
C GLY A 230 11.13 -3.58 0.63
N PHE A 231 11.82 -3.80 1.75
CA PHE A 231 11.49 -3.16 3.01
C PHE A 231 12.43 -1.97 3.25
N ALA A 232 11.87 -0.91 3.82
CA ALA A 232 12.56 0.25 4.36
C ALA A 232 12.29 0.27 5.88
N SER A 233 13.29 0.62 6.68
CA SER A 233 13.20 0.47 8.16
C SER A 233 13.91 1.56 8.96
N LYS A 234 14.41 2.59 8.29
CA LYS A 234 15.09 3.72 8.93
C LYS A 234 14.12 4.83 9.36
#